data_AF-A0A804MVH4-F1
#
_entry.id   AF-A0A804MVH4-F1
#
_cell.length_a   1.000
_cell.length_b   1.000
_cell.length_c   1.000
_cell.angle_alpha   90.00
_cell.angle_beta   90.00
_cell.angle_gamma   90.00
#
_symmetry.space_group_name_H-M   'P 1'
#
loop_
_entity.id
_entity.type
_entity.pdbx_description
1 polymer ?
#
loop_
_entity_poly.entity_id
_entity_poly.type
_entity_poly.pdbx_seq_one_letter_code
_entity_poly.pdbx_strand_id
1 'polypeptide(L)'
;MNLPRRLSSGFFMDGKFYVIGGVSSQRDSLTCGEEYNLETRTWRRIFDMYPGGTSASQSPPFVAVVNNQLYAADQSTNVVKKYYKANNAWNILKPLSVRADSSNGWGLAFKACGNRLLVIGGHRGPRGEVILLHSWCPEGGEDGADWEVLSVKERAGVFVYNCAIMGC
;
A
#
# COMPACT_ATOMS: atom_id res chain seq x y z
N MET A 1 18.18 -11.36 4.51
CA MET A 1 17.04 -10.90 5.31
C MET A 1 17.14 -11.60 6.65
N ASN A 2 16.79 -10.92 7.75
CA ASN A 2 17.04 -11.37 9.11
C ASN A 2 15.88 -12.16 9.72
N LEU A 3 14.62 -11.91 9.32
CA LEU A 3 13.49 -12.74 9.72
C LEU A 3 12.80 -13.36 8.49
N PRO A 4 12.44 -14.65 8.55
CA PRO A 4 11.49 -15.24 7.60
C PRO A 4 10.18 -14.46 7.63
N ARG A 5 9.64 -14.16 6.44
CA ARG A 5 8.35 -13.50 6.28
C ARG A 5 7.65 -13.97 5.01
N ARG A 6 6.32 -13.98 5.04
CA ARG A 6 5.44 -14.10 3.87
C ARG A 6 4.35 -13.04 3.95
N LEU A 7 3.62 -12.85 2.86
CA LEU A 7 2.59 -11.81 2.75
C LEU A 7 3.11 -10.39 3.07
N SER A 8 4.37 -10.14 2.73
CA SER A 8 5.08 -8.88 2.94
C SER A 8 5.15 -8.06 1.65
N SER A 9 5.44 -6.78 1.77
CA SER A 9 5.59 -5.89 0.61
C SER A 9 6.98 -5.29 0.51
N GLY A 10 7.56 -5.38 -0.69
CA GLY A 10 8.88 -4.83 -1.01
C GLY A 10 8.80 -3.55 -1.84
N PHE A 11 9.71 -2.60 -1.62
CA PHE A 11 9.78 -1.34 -2.35
C PHE A 11 11.19 -0.72 -2.30
N PHE A 12 11.51 0.17 -3.24
CA PHE A 12 12.74 0.95 -3.22
C PHE A 12 12.49 2.35 -2.67
N MET A 13 13.35 2.80 -1.77
CA MET A 13 13.36 4.15 -1.18
C MET A 13 14.80 4.46 -0.75
N ASP A 14 15.25 5.71 -0.80
CA ASP A 14 16.58 6.14 -0.34
C ASP A 14 17.74 5.30 -0.92
N GLY A 15 17.62 4.83 -2.17
CA GLY A 15 18.61 3.98 -2.83
C GLY A 15 18.73 2.56 -2.27
N LYS A 16 17.83 2.14 -1.37
CA LYS A 16 17.82 0.83 -0.72
C LYS A 16 16.52 0.07 -1.02
N PHE A 17 16.57 -1.25 -0.87
CA PHE A 17 15.38 -2.09 -0.96
C PHE A 17 14.81 -2.37 0.43
N TYR A 18 13.54 -2.09 0.63
CA TYR A 18 12.83 -2.30 1.89
C TYR A 18 11.84 -3.44 1.77
N VAL A 19 11.58 -4.14 2.87
CA VAL A 19 10.46 -5.06 3.02
C VAL A 19 9.75 -4.81 4.34
N ILE A 20 8.43 -4.65 4.32
CA ILE A 20 7.62 -4.39 5.52
C ILE A 20 6.44 -5.35 5.67
N GLY A 21 5.96 -5.46 6.90
CA GLY A 21 4.79 -6.24 7.28
C GLY A 21 4.93 -7.72 6.96
N GLY A 22 3.78 -8.35 6.76
CA GLY A 22 3.66 -9.80 6.61
C GLY A 22 3.71 -10.53 7.95
N VAL A 23 3.87 -11.85 7.85
CA VAL A 23 3.85 -12.76 8.99
C VAL A 23 5.04 -13.71 8.93
N SER A 24 5.62 -14.06 10.08
CA SER A 24 6.64 -15.11 10.17
C SER A 24 6.03 -16.51 10.33
N SER A 25 4.86 -16.59 10.97
CA SER A 25 4.07 -17.82 11.13
C SER A 25 2.58 -17.54 10.84
N GLN A 26 1.66 -18.45 11.15
CA GLN A 26 0.22 -18.15 11.03
C GLN A 26 -0.28 -17.16 12.10
N ARG A 27 0.41 -17.06 13.24
CA ARG A 27 -0.02 -16.23 14.39
C ARG A 27 0.86 -15.01 14.62
N ASP A 28 2.08 -15.02 14.09
CA ASP A 28 3.07 -13.99 14.39
C ASP A 28 3.13 -12.95 13.28
N SER A 29 2.44 -11.84 13.52
CA SER A 29 2.47 -10.64 12.70
C SER A 29 3.78 -9.87 12.89
N LEU A 30 4.40 -9.44 11.81
CA LEU A 30 5.64 -8.66 11.86
C LEU A 30 5.32 -7.17 11.84
N THR A 31 5.67 -6.47 12.92
CA THR A 31 5.59 -5.00 12.99
C THR A 31 6.82 -4.33 12.39
N CYS A 32 7.86 -5.10 12.08
CA CYS A 32 9.15 -4.57 11.67
C CYS A 32 9.35 -4.52 10.15
N GLY A 33 10.13 -3.53 9.73
CA GLY A 33 10.68 -3.43 8.38
C GLY A 33 12.11 -3.91 8.32
N GLU A 34 12.60 -4.22 7.12
CA GLU A 34 14.02 -4.45 6.87
C GLU A 34 14.47 -3.70 5.63
N GLU A 35 15.63 -3.07 5.71
CA GLU A 35 16.28 -2.42 4.58
C GLU A 35 17.51 -3.23 4.15
N TYR A 36 17.69 -3.39 2.86
CA TYR A 36 18.84 -4.00 2.23
C TYR A 36 19.70 -2.91 1.60
N ASN A 37 20.93 -2.80 2.08
CA ASN A 37 21.93 -1.94 1.46
C ASN A 37 22.61 -2.72 0.32
N LEU A 38 22.50 -2.19 -0.92
CA LEU A 38 23.06 -2.82 -2.12
C LEU A 38 24.59 -2.84 -2.15
N GLU A 39 25.23 -1.82 -1.56
CA GLU A 39 26.69 -1.67 -1.54
C GLU A 39 27.32 -2.65 -0.54
N THR A 40 26.82 -2.64 0.70
CA THR A 40 27.35 -3.52 1.77
C THR A 40 26.77 -4.93 1.72
N ARG A 41 25.70 -5.14 0.95
CA ARG A 41 24.95 -6.41 0.85
C ARG A 41 24.43 -6.93 2.18
N THR A 42 24.10 -6.02 3.10
CA THR A 42 23.60 -6.34 4.43
C THR A 42 22.15 -5.93 4.62
N TRP A 43 21.43 -6.70 5.45
CA TRP A 43 20.08 -6.38 5.89
C TRP A 43 20.10 -5.73 7.27
N ARG A 44 19.43 -4.59 7.43
CA ARG A 44 19.23 -3.92 8.72
C ARG A 44 17.74 -3.94 9.09
N ARG A 45 17.47 -4.30 10.34
CA ARG A 45 16.12 -4.29 10.92
C ARG A 45 15.72 -2.89 11.37
N ILE A 46 14.48 -2.51 11.06
CA ILE A 46 13.81 -1.29 11.55
C ILE A 46 12.63 -1.75 12.41
N PHE A 47 12.78 -1.60 13.73
CA PHE A 47 11.74 -1.97 14.69
C PHE A 47 10.51 -1.09 14.52
N ASP A 48 9.32 -1.68 14.67
CA ASP A 48 8.02 -1.00 14.63
C ASP A 48 7.78 -0.08 13.42
N MET A 49 8.42 -0.38 12.28
CA MET A 49 8.22 0.36 11.03
C MET A 49 6.78 0.24 10.50
N TYR A 50 6.07 -0.84 10.80
CA TYR A 50 4.69 -1.08 10.38
C TYR A 50 3.88 -1.62 11.57
N PRO A 51 3.56 -0.77 12.56
CA PRO A 51 3.09 -1.20 13.88
C PRO A 51 1.73 -1.90 13.87
N GLY A 52 0.87 -1.61 12.89
CA GLY A 52 -0.41 -2.31 12.72
C GLY A 52 -0.26 -3.79 12.36
N GLY A 53 0.91 -4.19 11.85
CA GLY A 53 1.17 -5.56 11.45
C GLY A 53 0.29 -6.04 10.29
N THR A 54 0.36 -7.34 9.98
CA THR A 54 -0.46 -7.99 8.95
C THR A 54 -1.02 -9.28 9.53
N SER A 55 -2.34 -9.47 9.44
CA SER A 55 -2.95 -10.77 9.73
C SER A 55 -2.70 -11.76 8.59
N ALA A 56 -2.59 -13.05 8.88
CA ALA A 56 -2.44 -14.08 7.86
C ALA A 56 -3.64 -14.19 6.88
N SER A 57 -4.80 -13.64 7.26
CA SER A 57 -5.99 -13.54 6.41
C SER A 57 -6.03 -12.29 5.53
N GLN A 58 -5.16 -11.31 5.80
CA GLN A 58 -5.07 -10.07 5.05
C GLN A 58 -4.12 -10.20 3.86
N SER A 59 -4.41 -9.43 2.83
CA SER A 59 -3.47 -9.22 1.74
C SER A 59 -2.19 -8.54 2.24
N PRO A 60 -1.05 -8.69 1.54
CA PRO A 60 0.17 -7.98 1.88
C PRO A 60 -0.06 -6.45 1.99
N PRO A 61 0.74 -5.73 2.79
CA PRO A 61 0.61 -4.27 2.91
C PRO A 61 0.56 -3.57 1.56
N PHE A 62 -0.45 -2.75 1.31
CA PHE A 62 -0.49 -1.97 0.08
C PHE A 62 0.41 -0.77 0.21
N VAL A 63 1.54 -0.79 -0.48
CA VAL A 63 2.54 0.28 -0.44
C VAL A 63 2.92 0.79 -1.82
N ALA A 64 3.26 2.07 -1.88
CA ALA A 64 3.77 2.73 -3.06
C ALA A 64 4.77 3.82 -2.63
N VAL A 65 5.81 4.02 -3.44
CA VAL A 65 6.79 5.08 -3.22
C VAL A 65 6.64 6.11 -4.33
N VAL A 66 6.34 7.34 -3.95
CA VAL A 66 6.22 8.50 -4.85
C VAL A 66 7.20 9.55 -4.36
N ASN A 67 8.05 10.08 -5.25
CA ASN A 67 9.04 11.11 -4.93
C ASN A 67 9.86 10.77 -3.67
N ASN A 68 10.34 9.53 -3.62
CA ASN A 68 11.14 8.97 -2.53
C ASN A 68 10.47 9.01 -1.12
N GLN A 69 9.14 9.06 -1.11
CA GLN A 69 8.31 9.03 0.08
C GLN A 69 7.38 7.81 0.03
N LEU A 70 7.27 7.12 1.17
CA LEU A 70 6.50 5.89 1.27
C LEU A 70 5.07 6.18 1.73
N TYR A 71 4.11 5.60 1.01
CA TYR A 71 2.69 5.66 1.28
C TYR A 71 2.13 4.25 1.46
N ALA A 72 1.11 4.12 2.29
CA ALA A 72 0.37 2.89 2.48
C ALA A 72 -1.14 3.13 2.37
N ALA A 73 -1.85 2.22 1.69
CA ALA A 73 -3.30 2.13 1.77
C ALA A 73 -3.65 1.17 2.92
N ASP A 74 -4.13 1.73 4.04
CA ASP A 74 -4.48 0.96 5.22
C ASP A 74 -5.80 0.22 5.01
N GLN A 75 -5.70 -1.10 4.97
CA GLN A 75 -6.81 -2.01 4.69
C GLN A 75 -7.88 -1.99 5.78
N SER A 76 -7.48 -1.76 7.04
CA SER A 76 -8.37 -1.85 8.20
C SER A 76 -9.17 -0.56 8.43
N THR A 77 -8.60 0.57 8.04
CA THR A 77 -9.16 1.90 8.31
C THR A 77 -9.58 2.65 7.05
N ASN A 78 -9.34 2.09 5.85
CA ASN A 78 -9.69 2.70 4.56
C ASN A 78 -9.08 4.09 4.35
N VAL A 79 -7.84 4.31 4.79
CA VAL A 79 -7.13 5.59 4.64
C VAL A 79 -5.78 5.41 3.95
N VAL A 80 -5.31 6.46 3.28
CA VAL A 80 -3.92 6.58 2.87
C VAL A 80 -3.10 7.15 4.02
N LYS A 81 -1.98 6.51 4.33
CA LYS A 81 -0.99 6.95 5.30
C LYS A 81 0.33 7.26 4.62
N LYS A 82 1.08 8.22 5.16
CA LYS A 82 2.46 8.54 4.77
C LYS A 82 3.42 8.18 5.89
N TYR A 83 4.54 7.56 5.53
CA TYR A 83 5.61 7.23 6.46
C TYR A 83 6.59 8.41 6.62
N TYR A 84 6.86 8.77 7.88
CA TYR A 84 7.81 9.79 8.28
C TYR A 84 9.08 9.13 8.82
N LYS A 85 10.14 9.19 8.01
CA LYS A 85 11.42 8.52 8.29
C LYS A 85 12.10 9.02 9.57
N ALA A 86 11.98 10.32 9.86
CA ALA A 86 12.67 10.96 10.98
C ALA A 86 12.26 10.42 12.35
N ASN A 87 11.00 9.99 12.49
CA ASN A 87 10.43 9.50 13.74
C ASN A 87 9.85 8.07 13.63
N ASN A 88 10.05 7.40 12.48
CA ASN A 88 9.54 6.05 12.21
C ASN A 88 8.03 5.92 12.46
N ALA A 89 7.24 6.90 12.01
CA ALA A 89 5.80 6.95 12.25
C ALA A 89 4.99 7.05 10.96
N TRP A 90 3.71 6.70 11.04
CA TRP A 90 2.75 6.85 9.95
C TRP A 90 1.69 7.88 10.33
N ASN A 91 1.48 8.89 9.47
CA ASN A 91 0.34 9.81 9.63
C ASN A 91 -0.70 9.52 8.56
N ILE A 92 -1.96 9.66 8.94
CA ILE A 92 -3.11 9.62 8.02
C ILE A 92 -3.06 10.88 7.15
N LEU A 93 -3.40 10.73 5.87
CA LEU A 93 -3.49 11.85 4.92
C LEU A 93 -4.93 12.07 4.46
N LYS A 94 -5.60 11.03 3.96
CA LYS A 94 -6.99 11.11 3.51
C LYS A 94 -7.66 9.74 3.39
N PRO A 95 -8.99 9.68 3.29
CA PRO A 95 -9.71 8.45 2.93
C PRO A 95 -9.30 7.89 1.56
N LEU A 96 -9.32 6.56 1.43
CA LEU A 96 -9.23 5.89 0.13
C LEU A 96 -10.49 6.15 -0.70
N SER A 97 -10.34 6.23 -2.02
CA SER A 97 -11.48 6.40 -2.94
C SER A 97 -12.33 5.13 -3.11
N VAL A 98 -11.79 3.96 -2.72
CA VAL A 98 -12.48 2.67 -2.72
C VAL A 98 -12.22 1.95 -1.41
N ARG A 99 -13.14 1.06 -1.01
CA ARG A 99 -13.00 0.26 0.20
C ARG A 99 -11.95 -0.84 0.01
N ALA A 100 -11.01 -0.92 0.94
CA ALA A 100 -10.02 -1.97 1.06
C ALA A 100 -10.44 -3.05 2.08
N ASP A 101 -11.36 -2.74 3.00
CA ASP A 101 -11.71 -3.61 4.13
C ASP A 101 -12.64 -4.79 3.76
N SER A 102 -13.45 -4.67 2.70
CA SER A 102 -14.53 -5.61 2.39
C SER A 102 -14.08 -7.03 2.03
N SER A 103 -12.80 -7.22 1.71
CA SER A 103 -12.22 -8.53 1.37
C SER A 103 -10.83 -8.69 1.97
N ASN A 104 -10.59 -8.17 3.19
CA ASN A 104 -9.27 -8.19 3.84
C ASN A 104 -8.15 -7.65 2.94
N GLY A 105 -8.43 -6.58 2.20
CA GLY A 105 -7.55 -5.97 1.22
C GLY A 105 -7.53 -6.64 -0.16
N TRP A 106 -7.91 -7.90 -0.28
CA TRP A 106 -7.88 -8.60 -1.56
C TRP A 106 -8.79 -7.94 -2.60
N GLY A 107 -8.34 -7.90 -3.86
CA GLY A 107 -9.09 -7.25 -4.94
C GLY A 107 -8.86 -5.74 -5.08
N LEU A 108 -7.92 -5.19 -4.31
CA LEU A 108 -7.41 -3.82 -4.45
C LEU A 108 -5.97 -3.83 -4.95
N ALA A 109 -5.63 -2.82 -5.74
CA ALA A 109 -4.26 -2.56 -6.12
C ALA A 109 -3.87 -1.10 -5.86
N PHE A 110 -2.66 -0.92 -5.36
CA PHE A 110 -2.08 0.38 -5.01
C PHE A 110 -0.67 0.45 -5.55
N LYS A 111 -0.40 1.46 -6.38
CA LYS A 111 0.89 1.63 -7.08
C LYS A 111 1.24 3.11 -7.28
N ALA A 112 2.51 3.38 -7.51
CA ALA A 112 2.97 4.68 -7.98
C ALA A 112 2.99 4.70 -9.51
N CYS A 113 2.76 5.88 -10.09
CA CYS A 113 3.15 6.19 -11.46
C CYS A 113 3.48 7.68 -11.54
N GLY A 114 4.74 7.99 -11.89
CA GLY A 114 5.27 9.34 -11.85
C GLY A 114 5.17 9.94 -10.44
N ASN A 115 4.58 11.13 -10.34
CA ASN A 115 4.33 11.80 -9.07
C ASN A 115 2.96 11.46 -8.44
N ARG A 116 2.30 10.38 -8.88
CA ARG A 116 0.93 10.04 -8.45
C ARG A 116 0.83 8.66 -7.83
N LEU A 117 -0.11 8.55 -6.90
CA LEU A 117 -0.63 7.29 -6.40
C LEU A 117 -1.82 6.85 -7.26
N LEU A 118 -1.85 5.58 -7.62
CA LEU A 118 -2.94 4.93 -8.34
C LEU A 118 -3.62 3.92 -7.42
N VAL A 119 -4.95 3.93 -7.41
CA VAL A 119 -5.78 2.94 -6.71
C VAL A 119 -6.73 2.30 -7.72
N ILE A 120 -6.71 0.98 -7.80
CA ILE A 120 -7.73 0.20 -8.53
C ILE A 120 -8.48 -0.65 -7.54
N GLY A 121 -9.81 -0.58 -7.57
CA GLY A 121 -10.65 -1.44 -6.73
C GLY A 121 -12.11 -1.38 -7.12
N GLY A 122 -12.87 -2.31 -6.55
CA GLY A 122 -14.30 -2.40 -6.77
C GLY A 122 -15.09 -1.35 -6.01
N HIS A 123 -16.20 -0.96 -6.61
CA HIS A 123 -17.19 -0.09 -6.00
C HIS A 123 -18.60 -0.60 -6.32
N ARG A 124 -19.46 -0.64 -5.30
CA ARG A 124 -20.90 -0.91 -5.45
C ARG A 124 -21.64 0.40 -5.42
N GLY A 125 -22.18 0.80 -6.56
CA GLY A 125 -23.02 2.00 -6.68
C GLY A 125 -24.43 1.64 -7.13
N PRO A 126 -25.34 2.64 -7.21
CA PRO A 126 -26.70 2.44 -7.72
C PRO A 126 -26.76 1.86 -9.14
N ARG A 127 -25.72 2.10 -9.95
CA ARG A 127 -25.57 1.59 -11.32
C ARG A 127 -25.01 0.16 -11.39
N GLY A 128 -24.84 -0.51 -10.24
CA GLY A 128 -24.29 -1.84 -10.13
C GLY A 128 -22.82 -1.86 -9.70
N GLU A 129 -22.15 -2.97 -10.01
CA GLU A 129 -20.77 -3.23 -9.62
C GLU A 129 -19.80 -2.78 -10.71
N VAL A 130 -18.83 -1.95 -10.33
CA VAL A 130 -17.81 -1.39 -11.22
C VAL A 130 -16.42 -1.51 -10.62
N ILE A 131 -15.40 -1.53 -11.48
CA ILE A 131 -14.00 -1.34 -11.08
C ILE A 131 -13.59 0.10 -11.44
N LEU A 132 -13.02 0.81 -10.48
CA LEU A 132 -12.56 2.20 -10.65
C LEU A 132 -11.04 2.25 -10.63
N LEU A 133 -10.46 3.02 -11.54
CA LEU A 133 -9.07 3.48 -11.48
C LEU A 133 -9.08 4.95 -11.06
N HIS A 134 -8.49 5.23 -9.90
CA HIS A 134 -8.28 6.58 -9.40
C HIS A 134 -6.81 6.95 -9.38
N SER A 135 -6.53 8.25 -9.52
CA SER A 135 -5.22 8.82 -9.26
C SER A 135 -5.27 9.97 -8.27
N TRP A 136 -4.17 10.18 -7.55
CA TRP A 136 -4.02 11.30 -6.64
C TRP A 136 -2.55 11.72 -6.54
N CYS A 137 -2.29 13.02 -6.52
CA CYS A 137 -0.94 13.56 -6.32
C CYS A 137 -0.74 13.92 -4.84
N PRO A 138 0.13 13.20 -4.09
CA PRO A 138 0.31 13.45 -2.67
C PRO A 138 1.15 14.70 -2.34
N GLU A 139 1.80 15.33 -3.31
CA GLU A 139 2.61 16.55 -3.07
C GLU A 139 1.77 17.74 -2.61
N GLY A 140 0.47 17.77 -2.96
CA GLY A 140 -0.45 18.80 -2.48
C GLY A 140 -0.81 18.68 -0.99
N GLY A 141 -0.39 17.62 -0.28
CA GLY A 141 -0.76 17.38 1.11
C GLY A 141 -2.26 17.06 1.28
N GLU A 142 -2.79 17.31 2.49
CA GLU A 142 -4.21 17.10 2.81
C GLU A 142 -5.13 18.07 2.04
N ASP A 143 -4.66 19.31 1.84
CA ASP A 143 -5.33 20.35 1.03
C ASP A 143 -5.15 20.15 -0.48
N GLY A 144 -4.51 19.06 -0.88
CA GLY A 144 -4.34 18.68 -2.28
C GLY A 144 -5.68 18.33 -2.94
N ALA A 145 -5.67 18.28 -4.27
CA ALA A 145 -6.84 17.88 -5.05
C ALA A 145 -7.40 16.51 -4.59
N ASP A 146 -8.69 16.30 -4.80
CA ASP A 146 -9.32 15.02 -4.55
C ASP A 146 -8.87 13.93 -5.54
N TRP A 147 -9.28 12.70 -5.26
CA TRP A 147 -9.02 11.57 -6.16
C TRP A 147 -9.65 11.84 -7.53
N GLU A 148 -8.83 11.80 -8.57
CA GLU A 148 -9.24 11.91 -9.96
C GLU A 148 -9.65 10.53 -10.48
N VAL A 149 -10.87 10.40 -11.02
CA VAL A 149 -11.32 9.18 -11.69
C VAL A 149 -10.69 9.14 -13.08
N LEU A 150 -9.74 8.24 -13.30
CA LEU A 150 -9.11 8.07 -14.62
C LEU A 150 -9.90 7.10 -15.52
N SER A 151 -10.55 6.09 -14.93
CA SER A 151 -11.32 5.11 -15.69
C SER A 151 -12.36 4.40 -14.84
N VAL A 152 -13.46 4.02 -15.48
CA VAL A 152 -14.53 3.20 -14.90
C VAL A 152 -14.76 2.01 -15.81
N LYS A 153 -14.63 0.80 -15.27
CA LYS A 153 -15.03 -0.42 -15.96
C LYS A 153 -16.35 -0.91 -15.39
N GLU A 154 -17.41 -0.74 -16.17
CA GLU A 154 -18.74 -1.22 -15.83
C GLU A 154 -18.86 -2.75 -15.97
N ARG A 155 -19.78 -3.34 -15.19
CA ARG A 155 -20.12 -4.78 -15.22
C ARG A 155 -18.92 -5.70 -15.05
N ALA A 156 -17.93 -5.27 -14.26
CA ALA A 156 -16.71 -6.02 -13.97
C ALA A 156 -16.69 -6.62 -12.56
N GLY A 157 -17.81 -6.53 -11.83
CA GLY A 157 -17.87 -6.94 -10.43
C GLY A 157 -17.11 -5.97 -9.52
N VAL A 158 -16.79 -6.41 -8.31
CA VAL A 158 -16.12 -5.61 -7.27
C VAL A 158 -14.72 -6.08 -6.90
N PHE A 159 -14.18 -7.07 -7.62
CA PHE A 159 -12.92 -7.71 -7.23
C PHE A 159 -11.93 -7.74 -8.39
N VAL A 160 -10.73 -7.22 -8.16
CA VAL A 160 -9.62 -7.32 -9.12
C VAL A 160 -8.92 -8.66 -8.94
N TYR A 161 -9.15 -9.60 -9.86
CA TYR A 161 -8.62 -10.98 -9.78
C TYR A 161 -7.12 -11.12 -10.08
N ASN A 162 -6.55 -10.23 -10.90
CA ASN A 162 -5.14 -10.24 -11.26
C ASN A 162 -4.53 -8.87 -10.96
N CYS A 163 -3.55 -8.82 -10.06
CA CYS A 163 -2.98 -7.58 -9.54
C CYS A 163 -1.61 -7.23 -10.14
N ALA A 164 -1.25 -7.80 -11.30
CA ALA A 164 -0.10 -7.36 -12.07
C ALA A 164 -0.33 -5.96 -12.65
N ILE A 165 -0.29 -4.95 -11.79
CA ILE A 165 -0.20 -3.55 -12.16
C ILE A 165 1.27 -3.20 -12.12
N MET A 166 1.86 -3.05 -13.30
CA MET A 166 3.17 -2.42 -13.43
C MET A 166 2.99 -0.93 -13.15
N GLY A 167 3.88 -0.37 -12.33
CA GLY A 167 4.05 1.08 -12.31
C GLY A 167 4.58 1.55 -13.67
N CYS A 168 4.46 2.84 -13.92
CA CYS A 168 5.44 3.51 -14.75
C CYS A 168 6.68 3.84 -13.87
#